data_AF-A0A9X1B763-F1
#
_entry.id   AF-A0A9X1B763-F1
#
_cell.length_a   1.000
_cell.length_b   1.000
_cell.length_c   1.000
_cell.angle_alpha   90.00
_cell.angle_beta   90.00
_cell.angle_gamma   90.00
#
_symmetry.space_group_name_H-M   'P 1'
#
loop_
_entity.id
_entity.type
_entity.pdbx_description
1 polymer ?
#
loop_
_entity_poly.entity_id
_entity_poly.type
_entity_poly.pdbx_seq_one_letter_code
_entity_poly.pdbx_strand_id
1 'polypeptide(L)'
;MISIALQHIYRQSDADFIDLLNRVRDNQLDDLALERLNARHRPDFVPRESDGYITLTTHNQSADRINQTRLQGLGAKSRSFTAEIQGEYPEQSFPTAKVLSLKQGAQVMFVRNDSASEGRYFNGKIGTVTQLERDRILVRCPGDATPIEVEPVTWENIRYRIDPQTQAISEEVIGRFVQYPLRLAWAITIHKSQGLTFERAIIDAGAAFSHGQVYVALSRCKTFEGLVLSTPIPRRAVMTDQRVSHYVTEASRHPPTQEQLDHARTLYQQRLLQDCWDFDRIGVCLRKLLGLLRENRRVIDVRGTDASSSGPGDAMDDAMDDAMQTVEQQTLEQVVSVGVKFRRQIQSLYRAEQIPEEDAHLQERVRKASAYFSDQLQRGLLPWLDAFSFGTDNKALGKAVRQAVDDLREALAIKTACLASCRQQFTTTAYLNAVATAQIAAKSGGAAEANRADADQDDTEDPGLLAALRRWRAQKAVEEEREGVTRYRILTRAVLRQIAGTLPDSPEALVAINGIGKRTVARYGKELLAIVADHCRENSIDPGDGRR
;
A
#
# COMPACT_ATOMS: atom_id res chain seq x y z
N MET A 1 -11.98 -22.41 14.70
CA MET A 1 -12.12 -20.95 14.79
C MET A 1 -12.30 -20.63 16.27
N ILE A 2 -11.47 -19.77 16.85
CA ILE A 2 -11.61 -19.35 18.24
C ILE A 2 -12.46 -18.07 18.26
N SER A 3 -13.57 -18.10 19.00
CA SER A 3 -14.46 -16.95 19.16
C SER A 3 -14.09 -16.19 20.42
N ILE A 4 -13.68 -14.92 20.28
CA ILE A 4 -13.39 -14.03 21.41
C ILE A 4 -14.46 -12.94 21.44
N ALA A 5 -15.30 -12.94 22.47
CA ALA A 5 -16.31 -11.92 22.68
C ALA A 5 -15.76 -10.80 23.56
N LEU A 6 -15.72 -9.57 23.05
CA LEU A 6 -15.41 -8.39 23.85
C LEU A 6 -16.63 -8.02 24.69
N GLN A 7 -16.48 -8.03 26.01
CA GLN A 7 -17.59 -7.80 26.96
C GLN A 7 -17.66 -6.35 27.45
N HIS A 8 -16.55 -5.62 27.44
CA HIS A 8 -16.51 -4.26 27.98
C HIS A 8 -17.06 -3.25 26.97
N ILE A 9 -18.07 -2.49 27.39
CA ILE A 9 -18.71 -1.44 26.58
C ILE A 9 -18.09 -0.09 26.97
N TYR A 10 -17.40 0.55 26.02
CA TYR A 10 -16.80 1.88 26.22
C TYR A 10 -17.75 3.04 25.90
N ARG A 11 -18.83 2.78 25.14
CA ARG A 11 -19.69 3.84 24.59
C ARG A 11 -20.68 4.38 25.63
N GLN A 12 -21.38 3.49 26.31
CA GLN A 12 -22.35 3.81 27.36
C GLN A 12 -21.71 3.53 28.71
N SER A 13 -21.97 4.38 29.69
CA SER A 13 -21.53 4.19 31.08
C SER A 13 -22.68 3.88 32.04
N ASP A 14 -23.93 4.10 31.61
CA ASP A 14 -25.13 3.83 32.39
C ASP A 14 -25.51 2.35 32.32
N ALA A 15 -25.39 1.65 33.46
CA ALA A 15 -25.68 0.23 33.58
C ALA A 15 -27.14 -0.12 33.24
N ASP A 16 -28.08 0.73 33.62
CA ASP A 16 -29.51 0.51 33.35
C ASP A 16 -29.79 0.59 31.85
N PHE A 17 -29.20 1.57 31.18
CA PHE A 17 -29.35 1.72 29.74
C PHE A 17 -28.66 0.59 28.97
N ILE A 18 -27.49 0.14 29.44
CA ILE A 18 -26.79 -1.02 28.88
C ILE A 18 -27.65 -2.28 28.99
N ASP A 19 -28.25 -2.54 30.16
CA ASP A 19 -29.14 -3.69 30.36
C ASP A 19 -30.34 -3.63 29.39
N LEU A 20 -30.96 -2.45 29.26
CA LEU A 20 -32.07 -2.23 28.35
C LEU A 20 -31.67 -2.51 26.88
N LEU A 21 -30.49 -2.05 26.46
CA LEU A 21 -29.95 -2.33 25.12
C LEU A 21 -29.65 -3.82 24.91
N ASN A 22 -29.12 -4.52 25.91
CA ASN A 22 -28.86 -5.95 25.83
C ASN A 22 -30.16 -6.75 25.71
N ARG A 23 -31.22 -6.38 26.45
CA ARG A 23 -32.55 -7.00 26.30
C ARG A 23 -33.12 -6.82 24.89
N VAL A 24 -32.92 -5.65 24.27
CA VAL A 24 -33.29 -5.42 22.85
C VAL A 24 -32.46 -6.33 21.94
N ARG A 25 -31.15 -6.43 22.16
CA ARG A 25 -30.22 -7.25 21.35
C ARG A 25 -30.57 -8.74 21.38
N ASP A 26 -30.83 -9.26 22.58
CA ASP A 26 -31.04 -10.68 22.84
C ASP A 26 -32.51 -11.09 22.66
N ASN A 27 -33.37 -10.16 22.21
CA ASN A 27 -34.80 -10.37 22.01
C ASN A 27 -35.51 -10.84 23.30
N GLN A 28 -35.08 -10.29 24.44
CA GLN A 28 -35.61 -10.56 25.78
C GLN A 28 -36.34 -9.33 26.37
N LEU A 29 -36.98 -8.56 25.50
CA LEU A 29 -37.72 -7.37 25.93
C LEU A 29 -39.04 -7.78 26.60
N ASP A 30 -39.10 -7.63 27.93
CA ASP A 30 -40.34 -7.76 28.69
C ASP A 30 -41.20 -6.49 28.59
N ASP A 31 -42.45 -6.57 29.06
CA ASP A 31 -43.41 -5.47 28.93
C ASP A 31 -42.94 -4.23 29.71
N LEU A 32 -42.28 -4.41 30.87
CA LEU A 32 -41.72 -3.32 31.66
C LEU A 32 -40.57 -2.60 30.95
N ALA A 33 -39.64 -3.34 30.33
CA ALA A 33 -38.56 -2.78 29.53
C ALA A 33 -39.09 -2.04 28.29
N LEU A 34 -40.15 -2.58 27.66
CA LEU A 34 -40.81 -1.92 26.54
C LEU A 34 -41.50 -0.62 26.96
N GLU A 35 -42.20 -0.61 28.10
CA GLU A 35 -42.77 0.60 28.70
C GLU A 35 -41.69 1.62 29.03
N ARG A 36 -40.57 1.18 29.62
CA ARG A 36 -39.42 2.05 29.92
C ARG A 36 -38.88 2.69 28.64
N LEU A 37 -38.60 1.92 27.59
CA LEU A 37 -38.18 2.46 26.29
C LEU A 37 -39.19 3.48 25.76
N ASN A 38 -40.47 3.12 25.78
CA ASN A 38 -41.54 3.98 25.28
C ASN A 38 -41.84 5.19 26.17
N ALA A 39 -41.33 5.27 27.40
CA ALA A 39 -41.36 6.50 28.20
C ALA A 39 -40.55 7.65 27.56
N ARG A 40 -39.65 7.33 26.63
CA ARG A 40 -38.93 8.31 25.79
C ARG A 40 -39.68 8.72 24.53
N HIS A 41 -40.87 8.18 24.30
CA HIS A 41 -41.74 8.59 23.20
C HIS A 41 -42.30 9.98 23.45
N ARG A 42 -41.93 10.91 22.57
CA ARG A 42 -42.43 12.28 22.58
C ARG A 42 -42.91 12.63 21.17
N PRO A 43 -44.23 12.53 20.90
CA PRO A 43 -44.76 12.90 19.60
C PRO A 43 -44.47 14.39 19.35
N ASP A 44 -44.16 14.72 18.09
CA ASP A 44 -43.92 16.09 17.63
C ASP A 44 -42.80 16.86 18.37
N PHE A 45 -41.83 16.13 18.95
CA PHE A 45 -40.68 16.75 19.59
C PHE A 45 -39.84 17.55 18.58
N VAL A 46 -39.82 18.88 18.75
CA VAL A 46 -38.95 19.77 17.97
C VAL A 46 -37.79 20.21 18.87
N PRO A 47 -36.54 19.77 18.59
CA PRO A 47 -35.39 20.21 19.36
C PRO A 47 -35.08 21.68 19.10
N ARG A 48 -34.54 22.39 20.11
CA ARG A 48 -34.00 23.73 19.89
C ARG A 48 -32.73 23.63 19.06
N GLU A 49 -32.42 24.68 18.31
CA GLU A 49 -31.26 24.69 17.40
C GLU A 49 -29.93 24.47 18.13
N SER A 50 -29.82 24.89 19.40
CA SER A 50 -28.64 24.72 20.24
C SER A 50 -28.48 23.32 20.84
N ASP A 51 -29.49 22.46 20.74
CA ASP A 51 -29.52 21.21 21.51
C ASP A 51 -28.72 20.08 20.87
N GLY A 52 -28.29 20.23 19.60
CA GLY A 52 -27.41 19.30 18.91
C GLY A 52 -28.01 17.93 18.62
N TYR A 53 -29.35 17.82 18.54
CA TYR A 53 -30.01 16.57 18.20
C TYR A 53 -29.75 16.17 16.74
N ILE A 54 -29.55 14.87 16.53
CA ILE A 54 -29.56 14.26 15.21
C ILE A 54 -30.74 13.29 15.09
N THR A 55 -31.43 13.32 13.95
CA THR A 55 -32.57 12.42 13.69
C THR A 55 -32.08 11.17 12.95
N LEU A 56 -32.33 10.00 13.51
CA LEU A 56 -32.04 8.71 12.91
C LEU A 56 -33.31 8.17 12.25
N THR A 57 -33.26 8.03 10.93
CA THR A 57 -34.38 7.59 10.11
C THR A 57 -34.08 6.26 9.43
N THR A 58 -35.11 5.56 8.97
CA THR A 58 -34.95 4.27 8.28
C THR A 58 -34.54 4.42 6.81
N HIS A 59 -34.92 5.52 6.14
CA HIS A 59 -34.77 5.72 4.68
C HIS A 59 -34.01 7.00 4.33
N ASN A 60 -33.20 6.98 3.27
CA ASN A 60 -32.43 8.14 2.82
C ASN A 60 -33.34 9.34 2.48
N GLN A 61 -34.46 9.08 1.79
CA GLN A 61 -35.40 10.14 1.40
C GLN A 61 -35.93 10.93 2.61
N SER A 62 -36.20 10.26 3.74
CA SER A 62 -36.63 10.92 4.98
C SER A 62 -35.53 11.82 5.55
N ALA A 63 -34.29 11.32 5.60
CA ALA A 63 -33.14 12.10 6.06
C ALA A 63 -32.88 13.31 5.16
N ASP A 64 -32.90 13.12 3.85
CA ASP A 64 -32.63 14.16 2.86
C ASP A 64 -33.71 15.26 2.94
N ARG A 65 -34.99 14.88 3.06
CA ARG A 65 -36.09 15.84 3.26
C ARG A 65 -35.89 16.68 4.51
N ILE A 66 -35.61 16.06 5.66
CA ILE A 66 -35.39 16.79 6.92
C ILE A 66 -34.19 17.76 6.78
N ASN A 67 -33.08 17.27 6.22
CA ASN A 67 -31.89 18.10 6.00
C ASN A 67 -32.18 19.28 5.07
N GLN A 68 -32.91 19.05 3.98
CA GLN A 68 -33.25 20.09 3.01
C GLN A 68 -34.22 21.11 3.59
N THR A 69 -35.27 20.69 4.30
CA THR A 69 -36.21 21.60 4.99
C THR A 69 -35.47 22.48 6.00
N ARG A 70 -34.59 21.88 6.83
CA ARG A 70 -33.80 22.63 7.82
C ARG A 70 -32.82 23.60 7.16
N LEU A 71 -32.12 23.19 6.10
CA LEU A 71 -31.23 24.06 5.34
C LEU A 71 -32.00 25.21 4.68
N GLN A 72 -33.17 24.95 4.10
CA GLN A 72 -34.01 25.99 3.49
C GLN A 72 -34.50 27.01 4.51
N GLY A 73 -34.85 26.56 5.72
CA GLY A 73 -35.29 27.42 6.83
C GLY A 73 -34.23 28.41 7.34
N LEU A 74 -32.94 28.20 7.04
CA LEU A 74 -31.89 29.15 7.39
C LEU A 74 -31.95 30.38 6.45
N GLY A 75 -32.05 31.58 7.04
CA GLY A 75 -32.08 32.85 6.28
C GLY A 75 -30.76 33.23 5.60
N ALA A 76 -29.67 32.50 5.87
CA ALA A 76 -28.36 32.77 5.28
C ALA A 76 -28.27 32.37 3.79
N LYS A 77 -27.35 33.02 3.06
CA LYS A 77 -27.09 32.72 1.65
C LYS A 77 -26.51 31.32 1.50
N SER A 78 -27.07 30.55 0.56
CA SER A 78 -26.55 29.21 0.24
C SER A 78 -25.28 29.30 -0.60
N ARG A 79 -24.32 28.41 -0.33
CA ARG A 79 -23.16 28.13 -1.18
C ARG A 79 -23.07 26.64 -1.45
N SER A 80 -22.57 26.30 -2.63
CA SER A 80 -22.42 24.90 -3.06
C SER A 80 -20.98 24.62 -3.45
N PHE A 81 -20.45 23.49 -2.99
CA PHE A 81 -19.11 23.01 -3.29
C PHE A 81 -19.23 21.73 -4.10
N THR A 82 -18.66 21.71 -5.31
CA THR A 82 -18.74 20.56 -6.22
C THR A 82 -17.47 19.71 -6.05
N ALA A 83 -17.66 18.40 -5.88
CA ALA A 83 -16.56 17.46 -5.72
C ALA A 83 -15.77 17.32 -7.03
N GLU A 84 -14.46 17.16 -6.92
CA GLU A 84 -13.61 16.77 -8.05
C GLU A 84 -13.53 15.24 -8.09
N ILE A 85 -13.85 14.65 -9.24
CA ILE A 85 -13.87 13.20 -9.41
C ILE A 85 -12.93 12.85 -10.55
N GLN A 86 -11.97 11.97 -10.29
CA GLN A 86 -10.99 11.50 -11.25
C GLN A 86 -11.07 9.98 -11.38
N GLY A 87 -10.92 9.45 -12.59
CA GLY A 87 -10.98 8.01 -12.83
C GLY A 87 -12.36 7.38 -12.57
N GLU A 88 -12.36 6.12 -12.18
CA GLU A 88 -13.55 5.30 -11.93
C GLU A 88 -13.97 5.40 -10.46
N TYR A 89 -15.00 6.21 -10.18
CA TYR A 89 -15.61 6.33 -8.85
C TYR A 89 -17.15 6.26 -8.95
N PRO A 90 -17.77 5.11 -8.61
CA PRO A 90 -19.22 4.94 -8.75
C PRO A 90 -20.03 5.89 -7.86
N GLU A 91 -21.12 6.49 -8.39
CA GLU A 91 -21.89 7.52 -7.68
C GLU A 91 -22.53 7.03 -6.38
N GLN A 92 -22.95 5.77 -6.35
CA GLN A 92 -23.50 5.11 -5.16
C GLN A 92 -22.50 4.97 -4.00
N SER A 93 -21.20 5.06 -4.31
CA SER A 93 -20.12 4.90 -3.34
C SER A 93 -19.55 6.23 -2.86
N PHE A 94 -20.11 7.37 -3.29
CA PHE A 94 -19.59 8.67 -2.85
C PHE A 94 -19.63 8.81 -1.33
N PRO A 95 -18.51 9.21 -0.70
CA PRO A 95 -18.41 9.30 0.76
C PRO A 95 -19.24 10.48 1.33
N THR A 96 -19.47 11.50 0.50
CA THR A 96 -20.35 12.64 0.80
C THR A 96 -21.03 13.14 -0.49
N ALA A 97 -21.84 14.19 -0.38
CA ALA A 97 -22.55 14.78 -1.51
C ALA A 97 -21.59 15.25 -2.61
N LYS A 98 -21.88 14.87 -3.86
CA LYS A 98 -21.21 15.40 -5.06
C LYS A 98 -21.29 16.92 -5.13
N VAL A 99 -22.46 17.48 -4.81
CA VAL A 99 -22.66 18.93 -4.65
C VAL A 99 -23.08 19.20 -3.21
N LEU A 100 -22.11 19.61 -2.39
CA LEU A 100 -22.33 19.92 -0.98
C LEU A 100 -22.88 21.34 -0.84
N SER A 101 -24.17 21.46 -0.57
CA SER A 101 -24.85 22.76 -0.37
C SER A 101 -24.96 23.09 1.11
N LEU A 102 -24.40 24.23 1.51
CA LEU A 102 -24.32 24.70 2.89
C LEU A 102 -24.84 26.13 3.03
N LYS A 103 -25.13 26.52 4.28
CA LYS A 103 -25.45 27.88 4.72
C LYS A 103 -24.77 28.11 6.07
N GLN A 104 -24.50 29.36 6.41
CA GLN A 104 -24.12 29.71 7.78
C GLN A 104 -25.24 29.30 8.74
N GLY A 105 -24.89 28.65 9.86
CA GLY A 105 -25.83 28.02 10.79
C GLY A 105 -26.20 26.58 10.45
N ALA A 106 -25.72 26.01 9.35
CA ALA A 106 -26.00 24.61 9.01
C ALA A 106 -25.35 23.64 10.01
N GLN A 107 -26.12 22.65 10.48
CA GLN A 107 -25.60 21.53 11.26
C GLN A 107 -24.97 20.51 10.31
N VAL A 108 -23.68 20.27 10.51
CA VAL A 108 -22.87 19.37 9.69
C VAL A 108 -22.21 18.31 10.56
N MET A 109 -21.85 17.19 9.93
CA MET A 109 -21.10 16.11 10.57
C MET A 109 -19.90 15.76 9.72
N PHE A 110 -18.77 15.53 10.38
CA PHE A 110 -17.56 15.06 9.74
C PHE A 110 -17.72 13.60 9.31
N VAL A 111 -17.34 13.28 8.07
CA VAL A 111 -17.44 11.90 7.51
C VAL A 111 -16.09 11.18 7.41
N ARG A 112 -15.04 11.77 7.96
CA ARG A 112 -13.67 11.25 7.98
C ARG A 112 -12.99 11.69 9.27
N ASN A 113 -11.98 10.93 9.70
CA ASN A 113 -11.06 11.37 10.75
C ASN A 113 -10.08 12.41 10.19
N ASP A 114 -9.70 13.38 11.01
CA ASP A 114 -8.69 14.36 10.63
C ASP A 114 -7.38 13.64 10.27
N SER A 115 -6.87 13.92 9.07
CA SER A 115 -5.62 13.33 8.58
C SER A 115 -4.39 14.10 9.08
N ALA A 116 -4.60 15.29 9.63
CA ALA A 116 -3.56 16.04 10.33
C ALA A 116 -3.25 15.37 11.69
N SER A 117 -1.99 15.42 12.11
CA SER A 117 -1.49 14.86 13.38
C SER A 117 -2.20 15.38 14.63
N GLU A 118 -2.93 16.50 14.52
CA GLU A 118 -3.64 17.16 15.62
C GLU A 118 -4.98 16.49 15.99
N GLY A 119 -5.57 15.66 15.12
CA GLY A 119 -6.80 14.93 15.44
C GLY A 119 -8.00 15.81 15.80
N ARG A 120 -8.16 16.98 15.14
CA ARG A 120 -9.13 18.03 15.52
C ARG A 120 -10.60 17.57 15.45
N TYR A 121 -10.88 16.61 14.56
CA TYR A 121 -12.18 16.00 14.39
C TYR A 121 -12.08 14.51 14.07
N PHE A 122 -13.17 13.79 14.33
CA PHE A 122 -13.33 12.37 14.04
C PHE A 122 -14.62 12.14 13.27
N ASN A 123 -14.71 11.01 12.56
CA ASN A 123 -15.90 10.61 11.82
C ASN A 123 -17.11 10.51 12.77
N GLY A 124 -18.14 11.31 12.52
CA GLY A 124 -19.33 11.42 13.37
C GLY A 124 -19.37 12.66 14.26
N LYS A 125 -18.28 13.45 14.39
CA LYS A 125 -18.29 14.71 15.15
C LYS A 125 -19.27 15.68 14.49
N ILE A 126 -20.20 16.23 15.27
CA ILE A 126 -21.22 17.19 14.81
C ILE A 126 -20.76 18.60 15.16
N GLY A 127 -20.98 19.54 14.25
CA GLY A 127 -20.75 20.95 14.47
C GLY A 127 -21.66 21.84 13.63
N THR A 128 -21.54 23.14 13.85
CA THR A 128 -22.33 24.17 13.17
C THR A 128 -21.42 25.04 12.33
N VAL A 129 -21.79 25.28 11.07
CA VAL A 129 -21.05 26.17 10.17
C VAL A 129 -21.15 27.60 10.69
N THR A 130 -20.03 28.19 11.14
CA THR A 130 -19.99 29.56 11.66
C THR A 130 -19.60 30.59 10.61
N GLN A 131 -18.77 30.20 9.64
CA GLN A 131 -18.37 31.05 8.51
C GLN A 131 -18.31 30.23 7.22
N LEU A 132 -18.72 30.85 6.11
CA LEU A 132 -18.87 30.19 4.81
C LEU A 132 -18.49 31.13 3.67
N GLU A 133 -17.28 30.96 3.13
CA GLU A 133 -16.71 31.75 2.04
C GLU A 133 -16.56 30.89 0.77
N ARG A 134 -15.76 31.33 -0.23
CA ARG A 134 -15.62 30.59 -1.51
C ARG A 134 -14.74 29.35 -1.38
N ASP A 135 -13.71 29.45 -0.56
CA ASP A 135 -12.62 28.49 -0.36
C ASP A 135 -12.48 28.09 1.12
N ARG A 136 -13.26 28.71 2.01
CA ARG A 136 -13.14 28.57 3.45
C ARG A 136 -14.45 28.16 4.12
N ILE A 137 -14.38 27.12 4.95
CA ILE A 137 -15.50 26.64 5.78
C ILE A 137 -15.00 26.54 7.23
N LEU A 138 -15.63 27.28 8.15
CA LEU A 138 -15.38 27.14 9.59
C LEU A 138 -16.54 26.44 10.26
N VAL A 139 -16.24 25.37 11.00
CA VAL A 139 -17.21 24.57 11.75
C VAL A 139 -16.89 24.65 13.24
N ARG A 140 -17.84 25.12 14.04
CA ARG A 140 -17.74 25.09 15.51
C ARG A 140 -18.40 23.83 16.04
N CYS A 141 -17.62 22.98 16.72
CA CYS A 141 -18.17 21.81 17.39
C CYS A 141 -18.43 22.11 18.88
N PRO A 142 -19.42 21.45 19.50
CA PRO A 142 -19.64 21.57 20.94
C PRO A 142 -18.39 21.14 21.73
N GLY A 143 -17.99 21.96 22.70
CA GLY A 143 -16.83 21.70 23.56
C GLY A 143 -15.49 22.23 23.03
N ASP A 144 -15.39 22.59 21.75
CA ASP A 144 -14.17 23.17 21.19
C ASP A 144 -14.12 24.69 21.43
N ALA A 145 -12.95 25.20 21.87
CA ALA A 145 -12.76 26.64 22.09
C ALA A 145 -12.79 27.43 20.77
N THR A 146 -12.14 26.90 19.74
CA THR A 146 -11.97 27.54 18.43
C THR A 146 -12.74 26.78 17.34
N PRO A 147 -13.30 27.47 16.34
CA PRO A 147 -13.83 26.83 15.14
C PRO A 147 -12.73 26.07 14.39
N ILE A 148 -13.08 24.93 13.81
CA ILE A 148 -12.21 24.13 12.96
C ILE A 148 -12.33 24.64 11.54
N GLU A 149 -11.19 24.97 10.94
CA GLU A 149 -11.09 25.22 9.50
C GLU A 149 -11.05 23.90 8.75
N VAL A 150 -12.03 23.70 7.85
CA VAL A 150 -12.22 22.44 7.15
C VAL A 150 -11.66 22.55 5.74
N GLU A 151 -10.76 21.64 5.40
CA GLU A 151 -10.11 21.56 4.09
C GLU A 151 -10.67 20.38 3.27
N PRO A 152 -10.61 20.44 1.93
CA PRO A 152 -10.94 19.30 1.08
C PRO A 152 -10.01 18.12 1.33
N VAL A 153 -10.55 16.90 1.27
CA VAL A 153 -9.78 15.66 1.41
C VAL A 153 -10.04 14.72 0.25
N THR A 154 -9.08 13.83 -0.03
CA THR A 154 -9.15 12.86 -1.13
C THR A 154 -9.49 11.46 -0.63
N TRP A 155 -10.55 10.85 -1.16
CA TRP A 155 -10.86 9.43 -0.99
C TRP A 155 -10.45 8.67 -2.25
N GLU A 156 -9.81 7.52 -2.07
CA GLU A 156 -9.35 6.67 -3.16
C GLU A 156 -10.26 5.45 -3.31
N ASN A 157 -10.60 5.12 -4.55
CA ASN A 157 -11.27 3.87 -4.92
C ASN A 157 -10.19 2.87 -5.35
N ILE A 158 -10.01 1.80 -4.57
CA ILE A 158 -8.93 0.83 -4.75
C ILE A 158 -9.49 -0.48 -5.25
N ARG A 159 -8.98 -0.97 -6.38
CA ARG A 159 -9.27 -2.30 -6.91
C ARG A 159 -8.17 -3.25 -6.48
N TYR A 160 -8.54 -4.30 -5.75
CA TYR A 160 -7.63 -5.37 -5.35
C TYR A 160 -7.55 -6.42 -6.45
N ARG A 161 -6.34 -6.77 -6.87
CA ARG A 161 -6.11 -7.89 -7.80
C ARG A 161 -5.20 -8.92 -7.13
N ILE A 162 -5.62 -10.17 -7.15
CA ILE A 162 -4.80 -11.29 -6.70
C ILE A 162 -4.00 -11.78 -7.90
N ASP A 163 -2.68 -11.76 -7.79
CA ASP A 163 -1.80 -12.40 -8.76
C ASP A 163 -1.97 -13.93 -8.64
N PRO A 164 -2.39 -14.63 -9.70
CA PRO A 164 -2.67 -16.06 -9.65
C PRO A 164 -1.42 -16.93 -9.43
N GLN A 165 -0.21 -16.41 -9.66
CA GLN A 165 1.05 -17.14 -9.45
C GLN A 165 1.64 -16.87 -8.07
N THR A 166 1.63 -15.62 -7.62
CA THR A 166 2.28 -15.22 -6.36
C THR A 166 1.32 -15.20 -5.17
N GLN A 167 0.02 -15.31 -5.41
CA GLN A 167 -1.06 -15.05 -4.43
C GLN A 167 -0.95 -13.67 -3.76
N ALA A 168 -0.13 -12.77 -4.30
CA ALA A 168 0.04 -11.44 -3.78
C ALA A 168 -1.19 -10.58 -4.11
N ILE A 169 -1.65 -9.81 -3.14
CA ILE A 169 -2.71 -8.82 -3.32
C ILE A 169 -2.03 -7.52 -3.76
N SER A 170 -2.31 -7.09 -4.99
CA SER A 170 -1.91 -5.78 -5.50
C SER A 170 -3.08 -4.79 -5.40
N GLU A 171 -2.74 -3.55 -5.03
CA GLU A 171 -3.69 -2.45 -4.89
C GLU A 171 -3.52 -1.49 -6.06
N GLU A 172 -4.61 -1.23 -6.79
CA GLU A 172 -4.63 -0.28 -7.91
C GLU A 172 -5.65 0.82 -7.59
N VAL A 173 -5.19 2.08 -7.47
CA VAL A 173 -6.09 3.23 -7.33
C VAL A 173 -6.74 3.50 -8.69
N ILE A 174 -8.01 3.15 -8.82
CA ILE A 174 -8.77 3.29 -10.07
C ILE A 174 -9.56 4.60 -10.15
N GLY A 175 -9.74 5.30 -9.03
CA GLY A 175 -10.42 6.59 -8.99
C GLY A 175 -10.19 7.37 -7.70
N ARG A 176 -10.46 8.68 -7.75
CA ARG A 176 -10.32 9.63 -6.64
C ARG A 176 -11.54 10.53 -6.56
N PHE A 177 -11.97 10.82 -5.33
CA PHE A 177 -13.04 11.76 -5.02
C PHE A 177 -12.47 12.81 -4.05
N VAL A 178 -12.52 14.09 -4.42
CA VAL A 178 -12.00 15.21 -3.61
C VAL A 178 -13.14 16.13 -3.21
N GLN A 179 -13.35 16.32 -1.90
CA GLN A 179 -14.43 17.15 -1.37
C GLN A 179 -14.17 17.50 0.11
N TYR A 180 -14.83 18.53 0.64
CA TYR A 180 -14.87 18.77 2.08
C TYR A 180 -15.49 17.57 2.82
N PRO A 181 -14.89 17.06 3.92
CA PRO A 181 -15.34 15.89 4.67
C PRO A 181 -16.57 16.18 5.56
N LEU A 182 -17.58 16.85 5.01
CA LEU A 182 -18.79 17.26 5.70
C LEU A 182 -20.04 16.70 5.03
N ARG A 183 -21.07 16.44 5.83
CA ARG A 183 -22.44 16.23 5.36
C ARG A 183 -23.43 16.98 6.25
N LEU A 184 -24.61 17.32 5.73
CA LEU A 184 -25.71 17.81 6.56
C LEU A 184 -26.12 16.75 7.59
N ALA A 185 -26.39 17.19 8.81
CA ALA A 185 -26.48 16.29 9.96
C ALA A 185 -27.66 16.56 10.90
N TRP A 186 -28.74 17.19 10.42
CA TRP A 186 -30.00 17.20 11.17
C TRP A 186 -30.67 15.83 11.15
N ALA A 187 -30.51 15.09 10.05
CA ALA A 187 -31.00 13.73 9.92
C ALA A 187 -30.04 12.85 9.12
N ILE A 188 -29.96 11.57 9.51
CA ILE A 188 -29.17 10.55 8.84
C ILE A 188 -29.94 9.22 8.88
N THR A 189 -29.57 8.26 8.06
CA THR A 189 -30.16 6.93 8.17
C THR A 189 -29.50 6.12 9.28
N ILE A 190 -30.26 5.20 9.89
CA ILE A 190 -29.75 4.27 10.90
C ILE A 190 -28.55 3.47 10.35
N HIS A 191 -28.60 3.04 9.09
CA HIS A 191 -27.48 2.38 8.43
C HIS A 191 -26.22 3.28 8.37
N LYS A 192 -26.37 4.54 7.94
CA LYS A 192 -25.28 5.53 7.90
C LYS A 192 -24.85 6.05 9.28
N SER A 193 -25.46 5.55 10.36
CA SER A 193 -25.07 5.83 11.74
C SER A 193 -24.24 4.71 12.35
N GLN A 194 -24.13 3.55 11.69
CA GLN A 194 -23.43 2.40 12.23
C GLN A 194 -21.96 2.74 12.57
N GLY A 195 -21.56 2.40 13.80
CA GLY A 195 -20.24 2.74 14.34
C GLY A 195 -20.12 4.15 14.93
N LEU A 196 -21.08 5.05 14.65
CA LEU A 196 -21.11 6.39 15.22
C LEU A 196 -21.75 6.39 16.62
N THR A 197 -21.47 7.46 17.37
CA THR A 197 -21.97 7.70 18.73
C THR A 197 -22.45 9.15 18.84
N PHE A 198 -23.62 9.37 19.42
CA PHE A 198 -24.23 10.69 19.59
C PHE A 198 -24.59 10.95 21.05
N GLU A 199 -24.47 12.22 21.46
CA GLU A 199 -24.94 12.68 22.78
C GLU A 199 -26.47 12.64 22.86
N ARG A 200 -27.14 13.08 21.79
CA ARG A 200 -28.59 13.21 21.71
C ARG A 200 -29.10 12.81 20.35
N ALA A 201 -30.08 11.91 20.30
CA ALA A 201 -30.67 11.47 19.04
C ALA A 201 -32.20 11.31 19.14
N ILE A 202 -32.86 11.69 18.05
CA ILE A 202 -34.28 11.44 17.81
C ILE A 202 -34.35 10.20 16.92
N ILE A 203 -35.08 9.18 17.34
CA ILE A 203 -35.15 7.91 16.61
C ILE A 203 -36.57 7.70 16.09
N ASP A 204 -36.64 7.56 14.77
CA ASP A 204 -37.83 7.09 14.05
C ASP A 204 -37.67 5.60 13.75
N ALA A 205 -38.07 4.76 14.72
CA ALA A 205 -37.96 3.31 14.67
C ALA A 205 -39.26 2.61 14.24
N GLY A 206 -40.37 3.34 14.09
CA GLY A 206 -41.70 2.76 13.83
C GLY A 206 -41.78 2.01 12.49
N ALA A 207 -40.92 2.37 11.53
CA ALA A 207 -40.80 1.75 10.21
C ALA A 207 -39.55 0.86 10.07
N ALA A 208 -38.93 0.44 11.17
CA ALA A 208 -37.79 -0.49 11.11
C ALA A 208 -38.22 -1.81 10.44
N PHE A 209 -37.52 -2.19 9.37
CA PHE A 209 -37.89 -3.30 8.50
C PHE A 209 -36.87 -4.45 8.53
N SER A 210 -35.67 -4.21 9.06
CA SER A 210 -34.59 -5.20 9.12
C SER A 210 -34.26 -5.60 10.56
N HIS A 211 -33.93 -6.89 10.76
CA HIS A 211 -33.51 -7.44 12.04
C HIS A 211 -32.37 -6.63 12.68
N GLY A 212 -32.46 -6.35 13.98
CA GLY A 212 -31.45 -5.60 14.72
C GLY A 212 -31.37 -4.09 14.43
N GLN A 213 -32.15 -3.54 13.50
CA GLN A 213 -32.11 -2.11 13.13
C GLN A 213 -32.49 -1.19 14.31
N VAL A 214 -33.46 -1.62 15.14
CA VAL A 214 -33.86 -0.90 16.35
C VAL A 214 -32.72 -0.86 17.36
N TYR A 215 -32.05 -2.00 17.60
CA TYR A 215 -30.86 -2.05 18.46
C TYR A 215 -29.74 -1.13 17.93
N VAL A 216 -29.48 -1.17 16.62
CA VAL A 216 -28.48 -0.32 15.98
C VAL A 216 -28.79 1.15 16.20
N ALA A 217 -30.06 1.56 16.13
CA ALA A 217 -30.47 2.95 16.35
C ALA A 217 -30.34 3.35 17.82
N LEU A 218 -30.90 2.56 18.75
CA LEU A 218 -30.88 2.86 20.18
C LEU A 218 -29.45 2.94 20.73
N SER A 219 -28.58 2.02 20.30
CA SER A 219 -27.17 1.95 20.71
C SER A 219 -26.29 3.10 20.20
N ARG A 220 -26.84 4.03 19.40
CA ARG A 220 -26.12 5.25 18.98
C ARG A 220 -26.07 6.31 20.07
N CYS A 221 -27.04 6.36 20.98
CA CYS A 221 -27.01 7.31 22.09
C CYS A 221 -26.04 6.86 23.18
N LYS A 222 -25.36 7.80 23.82
CA LYS A 222 -24.54 7.55 25.02
C LYS A 222 -25.36 7.31 26.28
N THR A 223 -26.49 8.02 26.42
CA THR A 223 -27.35 7.97 27.60
C THR A 223 -28.82 7.75 27.22
N PHE A 224 -29.59 7.22 28.16
CA PHE A 224 -31.02 7.01 27.98
C PHE A 224 -31.79 8.35 27.87
N GLU A 225 -31.33 9.39 28.58
CA GLU A 225 -31.91 10.73 28.57
C GLU A 225 -31.65 11.48 27.26
N GLY A 226 -30.56 11.15 26.56
CA GLY A 226 -30.24 11.70 25.24
C GLY A 226 -31.15 11.15 24.13
N LEU A 227 -31.88 10.07 24.39
CA LEU A 227 -32.77 9.42 23.44
C LEU A 227 -34.16 10.09 23.44
N VAL A 228 -34.71 10.33 22.25
CA VAL A 228 -36.12 10.66 22.03
C VAL A 228 -36.67 9.73 20.95
N LEU A 229 -37.85 9.16 21.16
CA LEU A 229 -38.52 8.34 20.15
C LEU A 229 -39.63 9.16 19.48
N SER A 230 -39.61 9.25 18.15
CA SER A 230 -40.67 9.90 17.37
C SER A 230 -41.94 9.04 17.27
N THR A 231 -41.77 7.73 17.39
CA THR A 231 -42.85 6.73 17.36
C THR A 231 -42.59 5.72 18.49
N PRO A 232 -43.64 5.17 19.13
CA PRO A 232 -43.45 4.10 20.08
C PRO A 232 -42.82 2.89 19.38
N ILE A 233 -41.90 2.20 20.04
CA ILE A 233 -41.31 0.96 19.53
C ILE A 233 -42.37 -0.13 19.65
N PRO A 234 -42.81 -0.73 18.54
CA PRO A 234 -43.73 -1.85 18.62
C PRO A 234 -42.94 -3.12 18.94
N ARG A 235 -43.55 -4.06 19.67
CA ARG A 235 -42.90 -5.34 20.05
C ARG A 235 -42.33 -6.10 18.85
N ARG A 236 -43.02 -6.04 17.69
CA ARG A 236 -42.58 -6.65 16.43
C ARG A 236 -41.31 -6.05 15.81
N ALA A 237 -40.87 -4.86 16.20
CA ALA A 237 -39.69 -4.22 15.61
C ALA A 237 -38.37 -4.68 16.25
N VAL A 238 -38.43 -5.43 17.35
CA VAL A 238 -37.26 -5.89 18.13
C VAL A 238 -36.74 -7.26 17.65
N MET A 239 -37.16 -7.71 16.47
CA MET A 239 -36.79 -9.04 15.97
C MET A 239 -35.29 -9.17 15.70
N THR A 240 -34.69 -10.23 16.26
CA THR A 240 -33.31 -10.65 16.00
C THR A 240 -33.31 -11.94 15.16
N ASP A 241 -32.37 -12.08 14.23
CA ASP A 241 -32.23 -13.31 13.42
C ASP A 241 -31.84 -14.49 14.34
N GLN A 242 -32.65 -15.57 14.33
CA GLN A 242 -32.45 -16.74 15.18
C GLN A 242 -31.09 -17.43 14.95
N ARG A 243 -30.54 -17.39 13.73
CA ARG A 243 -29.22 -17.96 13.43
C ARG A 243 -28.11 -17.18 14.12
N VAL A 244 -28.24 -15.84 14.14
CA VAL A 244 -27.30 -14.97 14.84
C VAL A 244 -27.39 -15.18 16.35
N SER A 245 -28.62 -15.25 16.88
CA SER A 245 -28.85 -15.54 18.30
C SER A 245 -28.24 -16.89 18.70
N HIS A 246 -28.51 -17.97 17.95
CA HIS A 246 -27.94 -19.29 18.19
C HIS A 246 -26.41 -19.26 18.18
N TYR A 247 -25.80 -18.65 17.17
CA TYR A 247 -24.33 -18.53 17.09
C TYR A 247 -23.75 -17.79 18.30
N VAL A 248 -24.34 -16.64 18.68
CA VAL A 248 -23.88 -15.84 19.82
C VAL A 248 -24.04 -16.60 21.14
N THR A 249 -25.16 -17.31 21.32
CA THR A 249 -25.39 -18.15 22.50
C THR A 249 -24.37 -19.27 22.59
N GLU A 250 -24.13 -19.98 21.50
CA GLU A 250 -23.15 -21.07 21.47
C GLU A 250 -21.72 -20.58 21.72
N ALA A 251 -21.33 -19.45 21.11
CA ALA A 251 -20.03 -18.83 21.36
C ALA A 251 -19.87 -18.33 22.80
N SER A 252 -20.96 -17.88 23.45
CA SER A 252 -20.92 -17.41 24.83
C SER A 252 -20.92 -18.56 25.85
N ARG A 253 -21.54 -19.69 25.52
CA ARG A 253 -21.54 -20.91 26.35
C ARG A 253 -20.20 -21.64 26.32
N HIS A 254 -19.47 -21.50 25.23
CA HIS A 254 -18.19 -22.16 25.02
C HIS A 254 -17.08 -21.10 24.85
N PRO A 255 -16.78 -20.29 25.88
CA PRO A 255 -15.65 -19.38 25.82
C PRO A 255 -14.36 -20.19 25.63
N PRO A 256 -13.39 -19.67 24.87
CA PRO A 256 -12.17 -20.40 24.63
C PRO A 256 -11.41 -20.66 25.93
N THR A 257 -11.01 -21.90 26.14
CA THR A 257 -10.20 -22.27 27.30
C THR A 257 -8.77 -21.74 27.14
N GLN A 258 -8.07 -21.58 28.26
CA GLN A 258 -6.65 -21.20 28.23
C GLN A 258 -5.83 -22.17 27.37
N GLU A 259 -6.11 -23.47 27.48
CA GLU A 259 -5.50 -24.52 26.65
C GLU A 259 -5.75 -24.32 25.16
N GLN A 260 -6.99 -23.98 24.75
CA GLN A 260 -7.29 -23.69 23.35
C GLN A 260 -6.54 -22.44 22.84
N LEU A 261 -6.40 -21.42 23.69
CA LEU A 261 -5.65 -20.21 23.37
C LEU A 261 -4.15 -20.49 23.24
N ASP A 262 -3.57 -21.27 24.15
CA ASP A 262 -2.16 -21.63 24.14
C ASP A 262 -1.83 -22.56 22.97
N HIS A 263 -2.74 -23.49 22.64
CA HIS A 263 -2.63 -24.31 21.44
C HIS A 263 -2.65 -23.47 20.16
N ALA A 264 -3.60 -22.53 20.04
CA ALA A 264 -3.66 -21.63 18.89
C ALA A 264 -2.45 -20.69 18.81
N ARG A 265 -1.97 -20.18 19.95
CA ARG A 265 -0.74 -19.38 20.04
C ARG A 265 0.46 -20.20 19.56
N THR A 266 0.57 -21.45 20.01
CA THR A 266 1.62 -22.39 19.61
C THR A 266 1.61 -22.60 18.10
N LEU A 267 0.46 -22.96 17.52
CA LEU A 267 0.32 -23.14 16.06
C LEU A 267 0.65 -21.86 15.28
N TYR A 268 0.23 -20.70 15.78
CA TYR A 268 0.50 -19.42 15.14
C TYR A 268 2.01 -19.11 15.14
N GLN A 269 2.68 -19.24 16.28
CA GLN A 269 4.13 -19.03 16.36
C GLN A 269 4.92 -20.04 15.53
N GLN A 270 4.51 -21.30 15.50
CA GLN A 270 5.09 -22.32 14.63
C GLN A 270 4.99 -21.89 13.16
N ARG A 271 3.83 -21.40 12.71
CA ARG A 271 3.66 -20.88 11.36
C ARG A 271 4.60 -19.71 11.07
N LEU A 272 4.71 -18.72 11.98
CA LEU A 272 5.64 -17.61 11.81
C LEU A 272 7.10 -18.10 11.68
N LEU A 273 7.48 -19.11 12.47
CA LEU A 273 8.79 -19.76 12.38
C LEU A 273 8.98 -20.61 11.13
N GLN A 274 7.92 -21.10 10.48
CA GLN A 274 8.05 -21.74 9.17
C GLN A 274 8.24 -20.68 8.09
N ASP A 275 7.45 -19.60 8.13
CA ASP A 275 7.47 -18.53 7.13
C ASP A 275 8.79 -17.73 7.15
N CYS A 276 9.38 -17.52 8.33
CA CYS A 276 10.61 -16.75 8.45
C CYS A 276 11.81 -17.45 7.77
N TRP A 277 11.86 -18.79 7.78
CA TRP A 277 12.91 -19.60 7.14
C TRP A 277 12.51 -20.16 5.78
N ASP A 278 11.41 -19.65 5.23
CA ASP A 278 11.06 -19.85 3.83
C ASP A 278 11.81 -18.83 2.95
N PHE A 279 12.70 -19.32 2.08
CA PHE A 279 13.47 -18.50 1.14
C PHE A 279 13.01 -18.70 -0.31
N ASP A 280 11.88 -19.38 -0.53
CA ASP A 280 11.41 -19.76 -1.87
C ASP A 280 11.14 -18.51 -2.74
N ARG A 281 10.58 -17.44 -2.15
CA ARG A 281 10.39 -16.14 -2.85
C ARG A 281 11.71 -15.54 -3.35
N ILE A 282 12.77 -15.56 -2.54
CA ILE A 282 14.09 -15.07 -2.96
C ILE A 282 14.62 -15.91 -4.11
N GLY A 283 14.52 -17.24 -4.02
CA GLY A 283 14.94 -18.15 -5.10
C GLY A 283 14.14 -17.97 -6.39
N VAL A 284 12.85 -17.67 -6.32
CA VAL A 284 12.01 -17.37 -7.49
C VAL A 284 12.39 -16.02 -8.11
N CYS A 285 12.51 -14.96 -7.30
CA CYS A 285 12.91 -13.63 -7.78
C CYS A 285 14.31 -13.64 -8.41
N LEU A 286 15.28 -14.33 -7.79
CA LEU A 286 16.63 -14.46 -8.32
C LEU A 286 16.64 -15.19 -9.67
N ARG A 287 15.98 -16.35 -9.78
CA ARG A 287 15.89 -17.10 -11.05
C ARG A 287 15.20 -16.29 -12.15
N LYS A 288 14.16 -15.53 -11.83
CA LYS A 288 13.49 -14.63 -12.76
C LYS A 288 14.45 -13.54 -13.28
N LEU A 289 15.19 -12.89 -12.38
CA LEU A 289 16.18 -11.88 -12.76
C LEU A 289 17.26 -12.48 -13.67
N LEU A 290 17.91 -13.56 -13.23
CA LEU A 290 18.99 -14.20 -13.98
C LEU A 290 18.51 -14.79 -15.32
N GLY A 291 17.29 -15.34 -15.37
CA GLY A 291 16.67 -15.80 -16.60
C GLY A 291 16.51 -14.68 -17.63
N LEU A 292 16.00 -13.50 -17.21
CA LEU A 292 15.88 -12.34 -18.08
C LEU A 292 17.24 -11.86 -18.61
N LEU A 293 18.28 -11.89 -17.77
CA LEU A 293 19.63 -11.50 -18.17
C LEU A 293 20.21 -12.48 -19.20
N ARG A 294 20.15 -13.79 -18.93
CA ARG A 294 20.66 -14.84 -19.84
C ARG A 294 19.96 -14.85 -21.19
N GLU A 295 18.62 -14.77 -21.20
CA GLU A 295 17.82 -14.77 -22.43
C GLU A 295 18.10 -13.55 -23.32
N ASN A 296 18.52 -12.43 -22.74
CA ASN A 296 18.67 -11.15 -23.43
C ASN A 296 20.12 -10.63 -23.46
N ARG A 297 21.11 -11.50 -23.24
CA ARG A 297 22.55 -11.16 -23.15
C ARG A 297 23.10 -10.28 -24.29
N ARG A 298 22.54 -10.38 -25.50
CA ARG A 298 22.97 -9.58 -26.66
C ARG A 298 22.52 -8.12 -26.62
N VAL A 299 21.55 -7.79 -25.76
CA VAL A 299 20.84 -6.49 -25.74
C VAL A 299 20.87 -5.84 -24.35
N ILE A 300 21.38 -6.54 -23.34
CA ILE A 300 21.60 -6.05 -21.98
C ILE A 300 23.10 -5.97 -21.73
N ASP A 301 23.55 -4.82 -21.23
CA ASP A 301 24.89 -4.61 -20.69
C ASP A 301 24.78 -4.71 -19.16
N VAL A 302 25.49 -5.64 -18.52
CA VAL A 302 25.51 -5.80 -17.07
C VAL A 302 26.87 -5.34 -16.56
N ARG A 303 26.89 -4.50 -15.53
CA ARG A 303 28.11 -4.08 -14.84
C ARG A 303 27.99 -4.45 -13.36
N GLY A 304 29.04 -5.07 -12.82
CA GLY A 304 29.09 -5.44 -11.41
C GLY A 304 29.78 -6.79 -11.17
N THR A 305 31.10 -6.81 -11.28
CA THR A 305 32.11 -7.60 -10.54
C THR A 305 33.44 -7.47 -11.31
N ASP A 306 34.37 -6.73 -10.73
CA ASP A 306 35.78 -6.55 -11.12
C ASP A 306 36.06 -6.12 -12.57
N ALA A 307 35.69 -4.87 -12.88
CA ALA A 307 36.20 -4.15 -14.04
C ALA A 307 37.68 -3.78 -13.84
N SER A 308 38.59 -4.71 -14.12
CA SER A 308 39.99 -4.42 -14.47
C SER A 308 40.63 -5.53 -15.32
N SER A 309 39.95 -5.94 -16.39
CA SER A 309 40.60 -6.65 -17.49
C SER A 309 40.03 -6.19 -18.83
N SER A 310 40.76 -5.28 -19.47
CA SER A 310 40.63 -4.96 -20.89
C SER A 310 41.03 -6.19 -21.71
N GLY A 311 40.10 -7.13 -21.87
CA GLY A 311 40.24 -8.32 -22.70
C GLY A 311 39.15 -8.39 -23.78
N PRO A 312 39.29 -9.26 -24.80
CA PRO A 312 38.35 -9.39 -25.90
C PRO A 312 36.93 -9.67 -25.41
N GLY A 313 35.91 -9.08 -26.06
CA GLY A 313 34.52 -9.08 -25.60
C GLY A 313 33.90 -10.46 -25.29
N ASP A 314 34.42 -11.55 -25.84
CA ASP A 314 33.96 -12.91 -25.53
C ASP A 314 34.41 -13.40 -24.14
N ALA A 315 35.59 -12.98 -23.64
CA ALA A 315 36.12 -13.42 -22.34
C ALA A 315 35.49 -12.68 -21.14
N MET A 316 34.95 -11.48 -21.39
CA MET A 316 34.29 -10.66 -20.37
C MET A 316 32.83 -11.09 -20.15
N ASP A 317 32.18 -11.59 -21.21
CA ASP A 317 30.84 -12.19 -21.14
C ASP A 317 30.88 -13.52 -20.37
N ASP A 318 31.90 -14.37 -20.58
CA ASP A 318 32.08 -15.64 -19.85
C ASP A 318 32.30 -15.43 -18.34
N ALA A 319 33.10 -14.43 -17.95
CA ALA A 319 33.36 -14.11 -16.53
C ALA A 319 32.11 -13.60 -15.79
N MET A 320 31.24 -12.85 -16.48
CA MET A 320 29.97 -12.37 -15.94
C MET A 320 28.98 -13.53 -15.75
N ASP A 321 28.89 -14.44 -16.72
CA ASP A 321 28.06 -15.64 -16.63
C ASP A 321 28.52 -16.54 -15.46
N ASP A 322 29.83 -16.69 -15.26
CA ASP A 322 30.42 -17.40 -14.12
C ASP A 322 30.08 -16.74 -12.77
N ALA A 323 30.16 -15.40 -12.69
CA ALA A 323 29.81 -14.66 -11.47
C ALA A 323 28.31 -14.80 -11.13
N MET A 324 27.43 -14.65 -12.13
CA MET A 324 25.98 -14.85 -11.97
C MET A 324 25.65 -16.29 -11.58
N GLN A 325 26.31 -17.28 -12.18
CA GLN A 325 26.13 -18.69 -11.84
C GLN A 325 26.60 -18.98 -10.42
N THR A 326 27.72 -18.39 -9.99
CA THR A 326 28.25 -18.54 -8.63
C THR A 326 27.26 -18.01 -7.59
N VAL A 327 26.72 -16.81 -7.79
CA VAL A 327 25.73 -16.20 -6.87
C VAL A 327 24.42 -16.98 -6.85
N GLU A 328 23.96 -17.47 -8.02
CA GLU A 328 22.79 -18.34 -8.11
C GLU A 328 22.99 -19.62 -7.32
N GLN A 329 24.09 -20.33 -7.58
CA GLN A 329 24.39 -21.61 -6.95
C GLN A 329 24.57 -21.43 -5.43
N GLN A 330 25.35 -20.45 -5.00
CA GLN A 330 25.54 -20.14 -3.59
C GLN A 330 24.21 -19.84 -2.90
N THR A 331 23.35 -19.01 -3.50
CA THR A 331 22.05 -18.66 -2.90
C THR A 331 21.11 -19.87 -2.85
N LEU A 332 20.96 -20.61 -3.95
CA LEU A 332 20.04 -21.74 -4.02
C LEU A 332 20.48 -22.89 -3.11
N GLU A 333 21.78 -23.16 -3.04
CA GLU A 333 22.30 -24.25 -2.22
C GLU A 333 22.42 -23.88 -0.74
N GLN A 334 23.07 -22.74 -0.41
CA GLN A 334 23.38 -22.38 0.98
C GLN A 334 22.25 -21.64 1.69
N VAL A 335 21.33 -21.02 0.95
CA VAL A 335 20.19 -20.30 1.55
C VAL A 335 18.89 -21.07 1.34
N VAL A 336 18.47 -21.31 0.08
CA VAL A 336 17.16 -21.91 -0.20
C VAL A 336 17.08 -23.37 0.24
N SER A 337 18.03 -24.22 -0.21
CA SER A 337 18.04 -25.65 0.12
C SER A 337 18.32 -25.90 1.61
N VAL A 338 19.28 -25.18 2.20
CA VAL A 338 19.52 -25.25 3.66
C VAL A 338 18.31 -24.74 4.44
N GLY A 339 17.62 -23.70 3.97
CA GLY A 339 16.36 -23.21 4.54
C GLY A 339 15.27 -24.30 4.58
N VAL A 340 15.06 -25.03 3.48
CA VAL A 340 14.11 -26.15 3.43
C VAL A 340 14.48 -27.25 4.45
N LYS A 341 15.76 -27.63 4.53
CA LYS A 341 16.23 -28.62 5.51
C LYS A 341 16.04 -28.11 6.95
N PHE A 342 16.31 -26.84 7.18
CA PHE A 342 16.14 -26.21 8.48
C PHE A 342 14.67 -26.12 8.91
N ARG A 343 13.75 -25.80 8.00
CA ARG A 343 12.30 -25.81 8.27
C ARG A 343 11.84 -27.18 8.79
N ARG A 344 12.28 -28.27 8.14
CA ARG A 344 12.02 -29.65 8.60
C ARG A 344 12.65 -29.94 9.96
N GLN A 345 13.87 -29.45 10.19
CA GLN A 345 14.54 -29.61 11.48
C GLN A 345 13.76 -28.89 12.59
N ILE A 346 13.39 -27.62 12.41
CA ILE A 346 12.60 -26.88 13.39
C ILE A 346 11.25 -27.55 13.63
N GLN A 347 10.60 -28.06 12.59
CA GLN A 347 9.35 -28.79 12.74
C GLN A 347 9.50 -30.02 13.64
N SER A 348 10.62 -30.75 13.55
CA SER A 348 10.92 -31.88 14.44
C SER A 348 11.27 -31.47 15.87
N LEU A 349 11.64 -30.20 16.10
CA LEU A 349 11.94 -29.66 17.43
C LEU A 349 10.70 -29.15 18.16
N TYR A 350 9.56 -28.98 17.46
CA TYR A 350 8.32 -28.59 18.11
C TYR A 350 7.86 -29.66 19.09
N ARG A 351 7.74 -29.27 20.35
CA ARG A 351 7.18 -30.11 21.40
C ARG A 351 5.68 -29.85 21.49
N ALA A 352 4.92 -30.91 21.76
CA ALA A 352 3.49 -30.79 22.02
C ALA A 352 3.29 -29.83 23.21
N GLU A 353 2.34 -28.91 23.07
CA GLU A 353 1.90 -27.97 24.12
C GLU A 353 2.99 -26.99 24.64
N GLN A 354 4.14 -26.89 23.97
CA GLN A 354 5.16 -25.89 24.30
C GLN A 354 5.08 -24.70 23.36
N ILE A 355 4.92 -23.50 23.92
CA ILE A 355 4.93 -22.24 23.17
C ILE A 355 6.35 -21.99 22.63
N PRO A 356 6.55 -21.82 21.31
CA PRO A 356 7.86 -21.59 20.71
C PRO A 356 8.66 -20.42 21.30
N GLU A 357 7.98 -19.35 21.69
CA GLU A 357 8.56 -18.17 22.32
C GLU A 357 9.21 -18.47 23.69
N GLU A 358 8.72 -19.52 24.38
CA GLU A 358 9.15 -19.93 25.72
C GLU A 358 10.10 -21.15 25.70
N ASP A 359 10.24 -21.83 24.55
CA ASP A 359 11.14 -22.98 24.40
C ASP A 359 12.60 -22.53 24.22
N ALA A 360 13.38 -22.59 25.31
CA ALA A 360 14.80 -22.20 25.30
C ALA A 360 15.65 -22.96 24.27
N HIS A 361 15.35 -24.24 24.02
CA HIS A 361 16.11 -25.03 23.05
C HIS A 361 15.80 -24.59 21.61
N LEU A 362 14.53 -24.34 21.32
CA LEU A 362 14.11 -23.82 20.02
C LEU A 362 14.65 -22.41 19.79
N GLN A 363 14.59 -21.54 20.80
CA GLN A 363 15.13 -20.18 20.76
C GLN A 363 16.61 -20.14 20.41
N GLU A 364 17.41 -20.98 21.08
CA GLU A 364 18.84 -21.08 20.78
C GLU A 364 19.11 -21.57 19.35
N ARG A 365 18.28 -22.49 18.84
CA ARG A 365 18.39 -22.97 17.44
C ARG A 365 18.03 -21.87 16.44
N VAL A 366 16.95 -21.14 16.70
CA VAL A 366 16.47 -19.98 15.92
C VAL A 366 17.54 -18.89 15.86
N ARG A 367 18.15 -18.56 17.00
CA ARG A 367 19.23 -17.56 17.13
C ARG A 367 20.45 -17.90 16.26
N LYS A 368 20.93 -19.15 16.36
CA LYS A 368 22.05 -19.65 15.55
C LYS A 368 21.73 -19.64 14.05
N ALA A 369 20.51 -20.02 13.68
CA ALA A 369 20.09 -20.02 12.30
C ALA A 369 19.97 -18.59 11.73
N SER A 370 19.39 -17.66 12.49
CA SER A 370 19.33 -16.24 12.13
C SER A 370 20.73 -15.70 11.81
N ALA A 371 21.71 -15.95 12.68
CA ALA A 371 23.09 -15.53 12.45
C ALA A 371 23.70 -16.17 11.18
N TYR A 372 23.51 -17.47 10.98
CA TYR A 372 24.00 -18.19 9.80
C TYR A 372 23.41 -17.64 8.49
N PHE A 373 22.08 -17.56 8.37
CA PHE A 373 21.44 -17.10 7.13
C PHE A 373 21.70 -15.62 6.85
N SER A 374 21.79 -14.78 7.89
CA SER A 374 22.17 -13.38 7.71
C SER A 374 23.57 -13.25 7.12
N ASP A 375 24.54 -14.04 7.61
CA ASP A 375 25.91 -14.06 7.12
C ASP A 375 25.99 -14.61 5.67
N GLN A 376 25.23 -15.66 5.34
CA GLN A 376 25.16 -16.17 3.96
C GLN A 376 24.62 -15.13 2.98
N LEU A 377 23.57 -14.39 3.35
CA LEU A 377 23.02 -13.32 2.52
C LEU A 377 24.00 -12.15 2.37
N GLN A 378 24.68 -11.75 3.46
CA GLN A 378 25.66 -10.66 3.47
C GLN A 378 26.95 -10.96 2.72
N ARG A 379 27.34 -12.24 2.60
CA ARG A 379 28.55 -12.64 1.84
C ARG A 379 28.28 -12.96 0.38
N GLY A 380 27.03 -13.16 -0.01
CA GLY A 380 26.65 -13.57 -1.36
C GLY A 380 25.73 -12.54 -2.02
N LEU A 381 24.44 -12.78 -1.92
CA LEU A 381 23.43 -12.11 -2.74
C LEU A 381 23.30 -10.60 -2.48
N LEU A 382 23.46 -10.13 -1.23
CA LEU A 382 23.30 -8.71 -0.91
C LEU A 382 24.37 -7.84 -1.60
N PRO A 383 25.69 -8.05 -1.40
CA PRO A 383 26.71 -7.28 -2.11
C PRO A 383 26.58 -7.35 -3.62
N TRP A 384 26.24 -8.53 -4.17
CA TRP A 384 26.05 -8.68 -5.60
C TRP A 384 24.91 -7.80 -6.12
N LEU A 385 23.78 -7.77 -5.42
CA LEU A 385 22.61 -6.98 -5.81
C LEU A 385 22.81 -5.47 -5.61
N ASP A 386 23.63 -5.09 -4.64
CA ASP A 386 24.03 -3.70 -4.40
C ASP A 386 24.97 -3.18 -5.50
N ALA A 387 25.89 -4.04 -5.98
CA ALA A 387 26.78 -3.72 -7.09
C ALA A 387 26.14 -3.89 -8.48
N PHE A 388 24.96 -4.52 -8.56
CA PHE A 388 24.30 -4.85 -9.82
C PHE A 388 23.76 -3.60 -10.52
N SER A 389 24.26 -3.35 -11.73
CA SER A 389 23.75 -2.32 -12.64
C SER A 389 23.55 -2.89 -14.05
N PHE A 390 22.61 -2.32 -14.80
CA PHE A 390 22.34 -2.77 -16.16
C PHE A 390 21.92 -1.64 -17.11
N GLY A 391 22.24 -1.79 -18.39
CA GLY A 391 21.85 -0.87 -19.46
C GLY A 391 21.22 -1.58 -20.65
N THR A 392 20.10 -1.06 -21.17
CA THR A 392 19.47 -1.59 -22.40
C THR A 392 18.74 -0.51 -23.19
N ASP A 393 18.78 -0.62 -24.52
CA ASP A 393 18.01 0.24 -25.43
C ASP A 393 16.54 -0.23 -25.56
N ASN A 394 16.20 -1.43 -25.06
CA ASN A 394 14.85 -1.97 -25.10
C ASN A 394 14.07 -1.51 -23.85
N LYS A 395 13.19 -0.52 -24.03
CA LYS A 395 12.40 0.06 -22.92
C LYS A 395 11.52 -0.98 -22.19
N ALA A 396 10.93 -1.93 -22.90
CA ALA A 396 10.06 -2.94 -22.32
C ALA A 396 10.86 -3.93 -21.46
N LEU A 397 11.98 -4.42 -22.00
CA LEU A 397 12.92 -5.28 -21.27
C LEU A 397 13.52 -4.56 -20.06
N GLY A 398 13.92 -3.30 -20.22
CA GLY A 398 14.45 -2.52 -19.11
C GLY A 398 13.44 -2.32 -17.98
N LYS A 399 12.14 -2.17 -18.31
CA LYS A 399 11.09 -2.17 -17.29
C LYS A 399 10.97 -3.53 -16.58
N ALA A 400 11.04 -4.63 -17.32
CA ALA A 400 10.95 -5.98 -16.75
C ALA A 400 12.13 -6.31 -15.82
N VAL A 401 13.36 -5.96 -16.21
CA VAL A 401 14.56 -6.18 -15.38
C VAL A 401 14.52 -5.32 -14.12
N ARG A 402 14.16 -4.02 -14.23
CA ARG A 402 13.95 -3.16 -13.05
C ARG A 402 12.93 -3.76 -12.09
N GLN A 403 11.79 -4.20 -12.60
CA GLN A 403 10.78 -4.85 -11.76
C GLN A 403 11.32 -6.11 -11.09
N ALA A 404 12.09 -6.94 -11.78
CA ALA A 404 12.69 -8.14 -11.19
C ALA A 404 13.73 -7.82 -10.10
N VAL A 405 14.51 -6.76 -10.27
CA VAL A 405 15.43 -6.24 -9.24
C VAL A 405 14.65 -5.72 -8.04
N ASP A 406 13.61 -4.91 -8.27
CA ASP A 406 12.76 -4.36 -7.21
C ASP A 406 12.06 -5.48 -6.42
N ASP A 407 11.50 -6.48 -7.11
CA ASP A 407 10.88 -7.67 -6.50
C ASP A 407 11.88 -8.41 -5.59
N LEU A 408 13.14 -8.56 -6.05
CA LEU A 408 14.21 -9.24 -5.31
C LEU A 408 14.68 -8.41 -4.10
N ARG A 409 14.86 -7.09 -4.27
CA ARG A 409 15.23 -6.16 -3.19
C ARG A 409 14.16 -6.15 -2.11
N GLU A 410 12.87 -6.10 -2.47
CA GLU A 410 11.77 -6.20 -1.52
C GLU A 410 11.84 -7.53 -0.75
N ALA A 411 11.97 -8.66 -1.45
CA ALA A 411 12.03 -9.98 -0.83
C ALA A 411 13.20 -10.10 0.16
N LEU A 412 14.37 -9.55 -0.19
CA LEU A 412 15.56 -9.52 0.65
C LEU A 412 15.43 -8.58 1.84
N ALA A 413 14.84 -7.39 1.66
CA ALA A 413 14.63 -6.43 2.75
C ALA A 413 13.73 -7.03 3.83
N ILE A 414 12.59 -7.62 3.43
CA ILE A 414 11.67 -8.28 4.35
C ILE A 414 12.38 -9.44 5.05
N LYS A 415 13.08 -10.31 4.30
CA LYS A 415 13.73 -11.48 4.89
C LYS A 415 14.88 -11.11 5.84
N THR A 416 15.68 -10.11 5.49
CA THR A 416 16.75 -9.61 6.36
C THR A 416 16.19 -9.02 7.66
N ALA A 417 15.08 -8.28 7.59
CA ALA A 417 14.39 -7.78 8.78
C ALA A 417 13.84 -8.91 9.66
N CYS A 418 13.22 -9.93 9.06
CA CYS A 418 12.77 -11.15 9.75
C CYS A 418 13.92 -11.81 10.51
N LEU A 419 15.04 -12.09 9.82
CA LEU A 419 16.20 -12.74 10.41
C LEU A 419 16.80 -11.89 11.54
N ALA A 420 16.93 -10.58 11.34
CA ALA A 420 17.43 -9.67 12.35
C ALA A 420 16.57 -9.67 13.62
N SER A 421 15.23 -9.73 13.49
CA SER A 421 14.32 -9.82 14.64
C SER A 421 14.52 -11.08 15.49
N CYS A 422 15.02 -12.17 14.87
CA CYS A 422 15.29 -13.44 15.53
C CYS A 422 16.74 -13.57 16.05
N ARG A 423 17.59 -12.54 15.90
CA ARG A 423 19.05 -12.65 16.16
C ARG A 423 19.42 -12.76 17.63
N GLN A 424 18.60 -12.23 18.52
CA GLN A 424 18.76 -12.36 19.96
C GLN A 424 17.78 -13.41 20.50
N GLN A 425 16.50 -13.17 20.29
CA GLN A 425 15.41 -14.04 20.70
C GLN A 425 14.23 -13.80 19.76
N PHE A 426 13.56 -14.87 19.35
CA PHE A 426 12.30 -14.76 18.64
C PHE A 426 11.19 -14.38 19.62
N THR A 427 10.51 -13.28 19.33
CA THR A 427 9.24 -12.91 19.97
C THR A 427 8.22 -12.60 18.88
N THR A 428 6.95 -12.95 19.13
CA THR A 428 5.88 -12.75 18.16
C THR A 428 5.77 -11.28 17.75
N THR A 429 5.83 -10.37 18.73
CA THR A 429 5.69 -8.93 18.53
C THR A 429 6.86 -8.34 17.74
N ALA A 430 8.11 -8.66 18.09
CA ALA A 430 9.26 -8.10 17.38
C ALA A 430 9.31 -8.59 15.92
N TYR A 431 8.98 -9.86 15.70
CA TYR A 431 8.91 -10.43 14.36
C TYR A 431 7.87 -9.73 13.49
N LEU A 432 6.62 -9.62 13.97
CA LEU A 432 5.54 -9.00 13.21
C LEU A 432 5.80 -7.51 12.93
N ASN A 433 6.37 -6.79 13.91
CA ASN A 433 6.76 -5.40 13.73
C ASN A 433 7.87 -5.23 12.68
N ALA A 434 8.87 -6.12 12.68
CA ALA A 434 9.94 -6.11 11.68
C ALA A 434 9.39 -6.36 10.27
N VAL A 435 8.48 -7.35 10.12
CA VAL A 435 7.82 -7.65 8.84
C VAL A 435 7.00 -6.46 8.35
N ALA A 436 6.13 -5.90 9.21
CA ALA A 436 5.28 -4.78 8.84
C ALA A 436 6.10 -3.55 8.44
N THR A 437 7.14 -3.23 9.22
CA THR A 437 8.03 -2.10 8.94
C THR A 437 8.76 -2.27 7.61
N ALA A 438 9.31 -3.46 7.35
CA ALA A 438 10.00 -3.76 6.09
C ALA A 438 9.06 -3.72 4.89
N GLN A 439 7.84 -4.23 5.01
CA GLN A 439 6.83 -4.16 3.94
C GLN A 439 6.41 -2.73 3.64
N ILE A 440 6.23 -1.88 4.66
CA ILE A 440 5.90 -0.47 4.48
C ILE A 440 7.06 0.26 3.81
N ALA A 441 8.29 0.04 4.29
CA ALA A 441 9.50 0.67 3.74
C ALA A 441 9.76 0.26 2.28
N ALA A 442 9.49 -0.99 1.92
CA ALA A 442 9.61 -1.45 0.54
C ALA A 442 8.57 -0.79 -0.38
N LYS A 443 7.33 -0.58 0.11
CA LYS A 443 6.26 0.09 -0.65
C LYS A 443 6.51 1.60 -0.81
N SER A 444 7.19 2.26 0.13
CA SER A 444 7.46 3.70 0.07
C SER A 444 8.64 4.10 -0.82
N GLY A 445 9.25 3.15 -1.54
CA GLY A 445 10.12 3.45 -2.68
C GLY A 445 11.53 3.96 -2.35
N GLY A 446 11.99 3.87 -1.10
CA GLY A 446 13.28 4.42 -0.67
C GLY A 446 14.53 3.85 -1.37
N ALA A 447 14.44 2.67 -1.99
CA ALA A 447 15.54 2.06 -2.75
C ALA A 447 15.48 2.33 -4.28
N ALA A 448 14.41 2.97 -4.76
CA ALA A 448 14.21 3.23 -6.19
C ALA A 448 14.96 4.48 -6.70
N GLU A 449 15.43 5.36 -5.80
CA GLU A 449 16.15 6.58 -6.19
C GLU A 449 17.63 6.33 -6.53
N ALA A 450 18.31 5.40 -5.84
CA ALA A 450 19.72 5.11 -6.11
C ALA A 450 19.96 4.57 -7.53
N ASN A 451 19.11 3.65 -8.03
CA ASN A 451 19.22 3.13 -9.39
C ASN A 451 18.58 4.04 -10.46
N ARG A 452 17.78 5.05 -10.09
CA ARG A 452 17.26 6.04 -11.05
C ARG A 452 18.29 7.10 -11.40
N ALA A 453 19.15 7.47 -10.45
CA ALA A 453 20.23 8.44 -10.69
C ALA A 453 21.35 7.84 -11.54
N ASP A 454 21.74 6.58 -11.30
CA ASP A 454 22.88 5.95 -11.98
C ASP A 454 22.64 5.70 -13.48
N ALA A 455 21.40 5.41 -13.89
CA ALA A 455 21.09 5.15 -15.30
C ALA A 455 21.10 6.42 -16.19
N ASP A 456 20.95 7.61 -15.59
CA ASP A 456 21.04 8.91 -16.27
C ASP A 456 22.41 9.60 -16.05
N GLN A 457 23.25 9.13 -15.11
CA GLN A 457 24.58 9.67 -14.82
C GLN A 457 25.75 8.95 -15.54
N ASP A 458 25.57 7.73 -16.04
CA ASP A 458 26.64 6.90 -16.64
C ASP A 458 27.06 7.33 -18.08
N ASP A 459 26.59 8.48 -18.59
CA ASP A 459 27.14 9.11 -19.82
C ASP A 459 28.24 10.16 -19.49
N THR A 460 28.46 10.47 -18.20
CA THR A 460 29.29 11.62 -17.77
C THR A 460 30.65 11.29 -17.16
N GLU A 461 30.96 10.04 -16.76
CA GLU A 461 32.20 9.74 -15.99
C GLU A 461 33.17 8.70 -16.58
N ASP A 462 32.97 8.25 -17.83
CA ASP A 462 33.96 7.43 -18.56
C ASP A 462 34.78 8.32 -19.55
N PRO A 463 36.11 8.43 -19.42
CA PRO A 463 36.95 9.23 -20.32
C PRO A 463 37.30 8.53 -21.66
N GLY A 464 36.90 7.27 -21.88
CA GLY A 464 37.28 6.49 -23.07
C GLY A 464 36.53 6.85 -24.37
N LEU A 465 37.04 6.34 -25.50
CA LEU A 465 36.47 6.54 -26.85
C LEU A 465 34.99 6.12 -26.95
N LEU A 466 34.62 5.01 -26.30
CA LEU A 466 33.23 4.52 -26.31
C LEU A 466 32.27 5.52 -25.66
N ALA A 467 32.71 6.23 -24.61
CA ALA A 467 31.92 7.26 -23.96
C ALA A 467 31.80 8.52 -24.82
N ALA A 468 32.88 8.93 -25.49
CA ALA A 468 32.84 10.02 -26.47
C ALA A 468 31.85 9.73 -27.62
N LEU A 469 31.86 8.49 -28.14
CA LEU A 469 30.92 8.03 -29.17
C LEU A 469 29.46 7.97 -28.66
N ARG A 470 29.23 7.64 -27.39
CA ARG A 470 27.90 7.67 -26.76
C ARG A 470 27.38 9.09 -26.60
N ARG A 471 28.20 10.02 -26.08
CA ARG A 471 27.87 11.45 -25.96
C ARG A 471 27.54 12.06 -27.32
N TRP A 472 28.35 11.77 -28.33
CA TRP A 472 28.07 12.19 -29.71
C TRP A 472 26.72 11.65 -30.18
N ARG A 473 26.45 10.35 -29.99
CA ARG A 473 25.16 9.75 -30.41
C ARG A 473 23.96 10.41 -29.71
N ALA A 474 24.08 10.71 -28.42
CA ALA A 474 23.02 11.37 -27.65
C ALA A 474 22.77 12.81 -28.15
N GLN A 475 23.83 13.59 -28.37
CA GLN A 475 23.73 14.94 -28.91
C GLN A 475 23.13 14.95 -30.32
N LYS A 476 23.59 14.04 -31.19
CA LYS A 476 23.11 13.91 -32.56
C LYS A 476 21.63 13.49 -32.62
N ALA A 477 21.18 12.66 -31.69
CA ALA A 477 19.77 12.27 -31.59
C ALA A 477 18.87 13.47 -31.24
N VAL A 478 19.32 14.33 -30.32
CA VAL A 478 18.59 15.56 -29.96
C VAL A 478 18.60 16.59 -31.10
N GLU A 479 19.71 16.70 -31.82
CA GLU A 479 19.84 17.55 -33.01
C GLU A 479 18.84 17.14 -34.10
N GLU A 480 18.83 15.86 -34.49
CA GLU A 480 17.93 15.36 -35.54
C GLU A 480 16.44 15.36 -35.13
N GLU A 481 16.14 15.21 -33.83
CA GLU A 481 14.76 15.30 -33.31
C GLU A 481 14.22 16.73 -33.38
N ARG A 482 15.07 17.76 -33.19
CA ARG A 482 14.70 19.18 -33.37
C ARG A 482 14.46 19.55 -34.84
N GLU A 483 15.08 18.84 -35.77
CA GLU A 483 14.92 19.05 -37.21
C GLU A 483 13.67 18.36 -37.81
N GLY A 484 12.84 17.72 -36.97
CA GLY A 484 11.58 17.11 -37.39
C GLY A 484 11.74 15.81 -38.20
N VAL A 485 12.95 15.22 -38.23
CA VAL A 485 13.22 13.97 -38.94
C VAL A 485 12.68 12.78 -38.14
N THR A 486 11.83 11.97 -38.76
CA THR A 486 11.20 10.82 -38.10
C THR A 486 12.21 9.69 -37.85
N ARG A 487 12.48 9.42 -36.56
CA ARG A 487 13.16 8.25 -35.95
C ARG A 487 13.96 7.32 -36.89
N TYR A 488 15.25 7.61 -37.04
CA TYR A 488 16.25 6.58 -37.34
C TYR A 488 17.18 6.41 -36.14
N ARG A 489 17.45 5.15 -35.76
CA ARG A 489 18.44 4.81 -34.72
C ARG A 489 19.82 5.10 -35.31
N ILE A 490 20.43 6.24 -34.96
CA ILE A 490 21.69 6.77 -35.53
C ILE A 490 22.76 5.67 -35.66
N LEU A 491 23.12 5.03 -34.54
CA LEU A 491 23.95 3.82 -34.49
C LEU A 491 23.57 2.98 -33.26
N THR A 492 23.66 1.65 -33.38
CA THR A 492 23.41 0.74 -32.24
C THR A 492 24.62 0.72 -31.29
N ARG A 493 24.41 0.37 -30.01
CA ARG A 493 25.50 0.22 -29.04
C ARG A 493 26.56 -0.80 -29.50
N ALA A 494 26.14 -1.87 -30.18
CA ALA A 494 27.05 -2.87 -30.75
C ALA A 494 27.98 -2.27 -31.81
N VAL A 495 27.46 -1.40 -32.69
CA VAL A 495 28.27 -0.71 -33.70
C VAL A 495 29.24 0.28 -33.06
N LEU A 496 28.82 1.02 -32.03
CA LEU A 496 29.73 1.93 -31.30
C LEU A 496 30.87 1.18 -30.61
N ARG A 497 30.62 -0.01 -30.05
CA ARG A 497 31.68 -0.88 -29.50
C ARG A 497 32.63 -1.36 -30.59
N GLN A 498 32.12 -1.75 -31.75
CA GLN A 498 32.98 -2.18 -32.85
C GLN A 498 33.87 -1.03 -33.34
N ILE A 499 33.35 0.20 -33.45
CA ILE A 499 34.17 1.39 -33.76
C ILE A 499 35.25 1.61 -32.70
N ALA A 500 34.89 1.54 -31.41
CA ALA A 500 35.84 1.72 -30.32
C ALA A 500 36.92 0.60 -30.26
N GLY A 501 36.58 -0.62 -30.69
CA GLY A 501 37.50 -1.76 -30.71
C GLY A 501 38.35 -1.87 -31.98
N THR A 502 37.90 -1.36 -33.13
CA THR A 502 38.63 -1.46 -34.41
C THR A 502 39.37 -0.19 -34.80
N LEU A 503 39.14 0.93 -34.11
CA LEU A 503 39.79 2.24 -34.33
C LEU A 503 39.89 2.61 -35.83
N PRO A 504 38.75 2.70 -36.54
CA PRO A 504 38.75 2.95 -37.98
C PRO A 504 39.33 4.34 -38.30
N ASP A 505 40.24 4.39 -39.27
CA ASP A 505 40.98 5.59 -39.70
C ASP A 505 40.47 6.16 -41.03
N SER A 506 39.60 5.42 -41.72
CA SER A 506 39.13 5.70 -43.07
C SER A 506 37.64 5.38 -43.24
N PRO A 507 36.94 6.04 -44.18
CA PRO A 507 35.55 5.71 -44.51
C PRO A 507 35.37 4.25 -44.94
N GLU A 508 36.38 3.67 -45.61
CA GLU A 508 36.42 2.27 -46.01
C GLU A 508 36.48 1.33 -44.80
N ALA A 509 37.30 1.66 -43.79
CA ALA A 509 37.38 0.92 -42.53
C ALA A 509 36.07 0.99 -41.73
N LEU A 510 35.34 2.12 -41.78
CA LEU A 510 34.00 2.22 -41.19
C LEU A 510 32.97 1.31 -41.89
N VAL A 511 33.00 1.18 -43.22
CA VAL A 511 32.09 0.28 -43.96
C VAL A 511 32.36 -1.20 -43.66
N ALA A 512 33.59 -1.56 -43.25
CA ALA A 512 33.93 -2.92 -42.87
C ALA A 512 33.30 -3.36 -41.53
N ILE A 513 32.78 -2.43 -40.73
CA ILE A 513 32.12 -2.68 -39.44
C ILE A 513 30.68 -3.17 -39.67
N ASN A 514 30.33 -4.31 -39.05
CA ASN A 514 29.02 -4.94 -39.25
C ASN A 514 27.89 -4.07 -38.66
N GLY A 515 27.03 -3.54 -39.53
CA GLY A 515 25.96 -2.62 -39.17
C GLY A 515 26.18 -1.17 -39.61
N ILE A 516 27.32 -0.85 -40.24
CA ILE A 516 27.57 0.46 -40.87
C ILE A 516 27.45 0.33 -42.40
N GLY A 517 26.39 0.91 -42.96
CA GLY A 517 26.20 0.97 -44.41
C GLY A 517 26.80 2.23 -45.05
N LYS A 518 26.97 2.22 -46.38
CA LYS A 518 27.49 3.37 -47.15
C LYS A 518 26.72 4.68 -46.91
N ARG A 519 25.40 4.61 -46.67
CA ARG A 519 24.56 5.78 -46.32
C ARG A 519 24.90 6.35 -44.94
N THR A 520 25.18 5.48 -43.97
CA THR A 520 25.56 5.87 -42.60
C THR A 520 26.93 6.54 -42.60
N VAL A 521 27.89 6.03 -43.38
CA VAL A 521 29.22 6.65 -43.54
C VAL A 521 29.12 8.00 -44.25
N ALA A 522 28.29 8.12 -45.28
CA ALA A 522 28.07 9.39 -45.96
C ALA A 522 27.49 10.46 -45.02
N ARG A 523 26.64 10.06 -44.05
CA ARG A 523 25.95 10.97 -43.13
C ARG A 523 26.74 11.29 -41.87
N TYR A 524 27.41 10.31 -41.27
CA TYR A 524 28.07 10.44 -39.96
C TYR A 524 29.56 10.11 -39.96
N GLY A 525 30.10 9.58 -41.06
CA GLY A 525 31.47 9.04 -41.11
C GLY A 525 32.55 10.06 -40.78
N LYS A 526 32.41 11.32 -41.22
CA LYS A 526 33.38 12.38 -40.89
C LYS A 526 33.43 12.69 -39.40
N GLU A 527 32.27 12.78 -38.76
CA GLU A 527 32.17 13.08 -37.32
C GLU A 527 32.70 11.90 -36.47
N LEU A 528 32.38 10.67 -36.87
CA LEU A 528 32.87 9.46 -36.20
C LEU A 528 34.38 9.29 -36.30
N LEU A 529 34.96 9.48 -37.50
CA LEU A 529 36.42 9.39 -37.71
C LEU A 529 37.17 10.49 -36.96
N ALA A 530 36.59 11.69 -36.83
CA ALA A 530 37.18 12.76 -36.04
C ALA A 530 37.27 12.39 -34.55
N ILE A 531 36.21 11.82 -33.98
CA ILE A 531 36.19 11.37 -32.57
C ILE A 531 37.22 10.26 -32.33
N VAL A 532 37.36 9.31 -33.27
CA VAL A 532 38.37 8.25 -33.18
C VAL A 532 39.78 8.84 -33.30
N ALA A 533 40.02 9.74 -34.24
CA ALA A 533 41.32 10.39 -34.44
C ALA A 533 41.74 11.27 -33.25
N ASP A 534 40.80 11.98 -32.63
CA ASP A 534 41.04 12.78 -31.43
C ASP A 534 41.48 11.89 -30.26
N HIS A 535 40.77 10.78 -30.04
CA HIS A 535 41.12 9.82 -29.01
C HIS A 535 42.49 9.15 -29.24
N CYS A 536 42.79 8.77 -30.49
CA CYS A 536 44.09 8.21 -30.86
C CYS A 536 45.24 9.21 -30.62
N ARG A 537 45.03 10.50 -30.92
CA ARG A 537 46.02 11.56 -30.66
C ARG A 537 46.23 11.80 -29.16
N GLU A 538 45.16 11.87 -28.39
CA GLU A 538 45.22 12.12 -26.95
C GLU A 538 45.89 10.97 -26.18
N ASN A 539 45.77 9.74 -26.68
CA ASN A 539 46.32 8.54 -26.03
C ASN A 539 47.57 7.97 -26.71
N SER A 540 48.13 8.65 -27.72
CA SER A 540 49.29 8.20 -28.50
C SER A 540 49.15 6.78 -29.09
N ILE A 541 47.96 6.47 -29.63
CA ILE A 541 47.62 5.18 -30.26
C ILE A 541 47.66 5.33 -31.78
N ASP A 542 48.26 4.39 -32.50
CA ASP A 542 48.32 4.43 -33.97
C ASP A 542 46.95 4.06 -34.58
N PRO A 543 46.33 4.91 -35.43
CA PRO A 543 45.05 4.60 -36.07
C PRO A 543 45.15 3.34 -36.94
N GLY A 544 44.18 2.44 -36.85
CA GLY A 544 44.17 1.20 -37.64
C GLY A 544 44.91 0.00 -37.04
N ASP A 545 45.64 0.14 -35.91
CA ASP A 545 46.26 -1.00 -35.21
C ASP A 545 45.26 -1.70 -34.26
N GLY A 546 44.16 -2.17 -34.83
CA GLY A 546 43.15 -2.97 -34.14
C GLY A 546 43.62 -4.41 -33.88
N ARG A 547 44.83 -4.61 -33.32
CA ARG A 547 45.30 -5.87 -32.72
C ARG A 547 46.44 -5.63 -31.72
N ARG A 548 46.10 -5.47 -30.44
CA ARG A 548 46.88 -6.07 -29.33
C ARG A 548 45.94 -6.55 -28.24
#